data_AF-A0A948CY09-F1
#
_entry.id   AF-A0A948CY09-F1
#
_cell.length_a   1.000
_cell.length_b   1.000
_cell.length_c   1.000
_cell.angle_alpha   90.00
_cell.angle_beta   90.00
_cell.angle_gamma   90.00
#
_symmetry.space_group_name_H-M   'P 1'
#
loop_
_entity.id
_entity.type
_entity.pdbx_description
1 polymer ?
#
loop_
_entity_poly.entity_id
_entity_poly.type
_entity_poly.pdbx_seq_one_letter_code
_entity_poly.pdbx_strand_id
1 'polypeptide(L)'
;PQLIDELPVLMVVACFAKGLTVIEGVEELRVKETDRIVSMVSNLKKMGACIRVSSSSKGSRKTKEKIIIQGSEGLRGARVKSFGDHRTAMSMAVAGLAARGRTIIDDFSCVDKSFPGFQKFLKDVIK
;
A
#
# COMPACT_ATOMS: atom_id res chain seq x y z
N PRO A 1 16.02 0.00 -11.26
CA PRO A 1 15.05 0.29 -10.16
C PRO A 1 15.05 -0.88 -9.15
N GLN A 2 15.53 -0.68 -7.92
CA GLN A 2 15.74 -1.79 -6.96
C GLN A 2 14.58 -2.00 -5.97
N LEU A 3 13.62 -1.07 -5.85
CA LEU A 3 12.64 -1.06 -4.74
C LEU A 3 11.17 -0.90 -5.19
N ILE A 4 10.87 -1.01 -6.49
CA ILE A 4 9.54 -0.70 -7.03
C ILE A 4 8.44 -1.60 -6.43
N ASP A 5 8.83 -2.81 -6.06
CA ASP A 5 7.93 -3.86 -5.62
C ASP A 5 7.64 -3.80 -4.12
N GLU A 6 8.52 -3.17 -3.34
CA GLU A 6 8.41 -2.92 -1.90
C GLU A 6 7.62 -1.65 -1.59
N LEU A 7 7.35 -0.79 -2.59
CA LEU A 7 6.60 0.46 -2.38
C LEU A 7 5.26 0.28 -1.68
N PRO A 8 4.43 -0.76 -1.95
CA PRO A 8 3.20 -1.00 -1.19
C PRO A 8 3.41 -1.04 0.33
N VAL A 9 4.40 -1.79 0.84
CA VAL A 9 4.63 -1.87 2.28
C VAL A 9 5.31 -0.59 2.81
N LEU A 10 6.17 0.05 2.02
CA LEU A 10 6.77 1.34 2.40
C LEU A 10 5.73 2.46 2.53
N MET A 11 4.66 2.43 1.72
CA MET A 11 3.53 3.35 1.87
C MET A 11 2.78 3.14 3.19
N VAL A 12 2.68 1.89 3.66
CA VAL A 12 2.13 1.58 4.99
C VAL A 12 3.02 2.20 6.07
N VAL A 13 4.34 1.97 6.01
CA VAL A 13 5.31 2.53 6.96
C VAL A 13 5.24 4.06 6.99
N ALA A 14 5.13 4.71 5.84
CA ALA A 14 5.02 6.16 5.71
C ALA A 14 3.79 6.74 6.44
N CYS A 15 2.71 5.96 6.60
CA CYS A 15 1.52 6.40 7.35
C CYS A 15 1.79 6.58 8.86
N PHE A 16 2.82 5.91 9.39
CA PHE A 16 3.25 5.97 10.80
C PHE A 16 4.52 6.81 11.01
N ALA A 17 5.15 7.29 9.94
CA ALA A 17 6.36 8.09 10.03
C ALA A 17 6.07 9.50 10.58
N LYS A 18 7.08 10.17 11.14
CA LYS A 18 6.97 11.60 11.50
C LYS A 18 7.18 12.45 10.26
N GLY A 19 6.23 13.33 9.95
CA GLY A 19 6.35 14.31 8.87
C GLY A 19 5.81 13.83 7.52
N LEU A 20 6.38 14.37 6.44
CA LEU A 20 5.92 14.15 5.07
C LEU A 20 6.85 13.19 4.33
N THR A 21 6.30 12.11 3.78
CA THR A 21 7.00 11.22 2.84
C THR A 21 6.54 11.53 1.42
N VAL A 22 7.49 11.70 0.50
CA VAL A 22 7.25 11.90 -0.93
C VAL A 22 7.97 10.81 -1.70
N ILE A 23 7.22 10.04 -2.48
CA ILE A 23 7.73 8.98 -3.35
C ILE A 23 7.52 9.43 -4.79
N GLU A 24 8.60 9.68 -5.53
CA GLU A 24 8.59 10.14 -6.92
C GLU A 24 8.94 9.00 -7.88
N GLY A 25 8.57 9.14 -9.15
CA GLY A 25 8.92 8.14 -10.18
C GLY A 25 8.13 6.84 -10.04
N VAL A 26 6.86 6.95 -9.64
CA VAL A 26 5.99 5.82 -9.29
C VAL A 26 5.18 5.28 -10.48
N GLU A 27 5.39 5.79 -11.70
CA GLU A 27 4.53 5.52 -12.85
C GLU A 27 4.48 4.03 -13.21
N GLU A 28 5.58 3.30 -12.98
CA GLU A 28 5.66 1.85 -13.23
C GLU A 28 4.72 1.04 -12.33
N LEU A 29 4.29 1.58 -11.18
CA LEU A 29 3.32 0.91 -10.29
C LEU A 29 1.92 0.77 -10.93
N ARG A 30 1.59 1.56 -11.95
CA ARG A 30 0.28 1.49 -12.62
C ARG A 30 0.09 0.25 -13.49
N VAL A 31 1.19 -0.36 -13.94
CA VAL A 31 1.21 -1.46 -14.92
C VAL A 31 1.74 -2.77 -14.33
N LYS A 32 1.68 -2.92 -13.00
CA LYS A 32 1.99 -4.18 -12.31
C LYS A 32 0.81 -5.14 -12.43
N GLU A 33 0.71 -6.15 -11.56
CA GLU A 33 -0.45 -7.08 -11.55
C GLU A 33 -1.79 -6.35 -11.41
N THR A 34 -1.76 -5.19 -10.77
CA THR A 34 -2.83 -4.19 -10.72
C THR A 34 -2.22 -2.78 -10.79
N ASP A 35 -3.07 -1.76 -10.89
CA ASP A 35 -2.65 -0.39 -10.59
C ASP A 35 -2.42 -0.29 -9.07
N ARG A 36 -1.17 -0.49 -8.66
CA ARG A 36 -0.77 -0.49 -7.24
C ARG A 36 -0.88 0.90 -6.62
N ILE A 37 -0.80 1.98 -7.42
CA ILE A 37 -1.05 3.33 -6.92
C ILE A 37 -2.50 3.44 -6.47
N VAL A 38 -3.44 3.11 -7.36
CA VAL A 38 -4.89 3.19 -7.08
C VAL A 38 -5.25 2.27 -5.91
N SER A 39 -4.76 1.04 -5.93
CA SER A 39 -5.07 0.03 -4.92
C SER A 39 -4.64 0.47 -3.53
N MET A 40 -3.38 0.89 -3.38
CA MET A 40 -2.82 1.31 -2.10
C MET A 40 -3.44 2.62 -1.61
N VAL A 41 -3.57 3.63 -2.47
CA VAL A 41 -4.18 4.92 -2.10
C VAL A 41 -5.63 4.74 -1.68
N SER A 42 -6.41 3.92 -2.39
CA SER A 42 -7.80 3.63 -2.06
C SER A 42 -7.93 2.96 -0.69
N ASN A 43 -7.15 1.92 -0.43
CA ASN A 43 -7.20 1.21 0.84
C ASN A 43 -6.70 2.07 2.02
N LEU A 44 -5.55 2.73 1.88
CA LEU A 44 -4.98 3.55 2.95
C LEU A 44 -5.88 4.74 3.29
N LYS A 45 -6.55 5.36 2.31
CA LYS A 45 -7.57 6.39 2.58
C LYS A 45 -8.75 5.85 3.40
N LYS A 46 -9.24 4.64 3.11
CA LYS A 46 -10.30 4.00 3.92
C LYS A 46 -9.86 3.75 5.35
N MET A 47 -8.57 3.48 5.55
CA MET A 47 -7.95 3.32 6.87
C MET A 47 -7.61 4.67 7.55
N GLY A 48 -7.96 5.81 6.94
CA GLY A 48 -7.79 7.14 7.49
C GLY A 48 -6.46 7.81 7.19
N ALA A 49 -5.61 7.25 6.32
CA ALA A 49 -4.32 7.86 5.98
C ALA A 49 -4.49 9.17 5.20
N CYS A 50 -3.64 10.16 5.51
CA CYS A 50 -3.50 11.37 4.70
C CYS A 50 -2.56 11.12 3.53
N ILE A 51 -3.11 10.57 2.44
CA ILE A 51 -2.37 10.18 1.24
C ILE A 51 -2.98 10.77 -0.03
N ARG A 52 -2.16 11.26 -0.94
CA ARG A 52 -2.58 11.74 -2.26
C ARG A 52 -1.57 11.43 -3.35
N VAL A 53 -2.07 11.30 -4.58
CA VAL A 53 -1.26 11.24 -5.80
C VAL A 53 -1.22 12.63 -6.40
N SER A 54 -0.04 13.07 -6.84
CA SER A 54 0.13 14.29 -7.58
C SER A 54 0.80 13.94 -8.90
N SER A 55 0.18 14.36 -9.99
CA SER A 55 0.70 14.14 -11.34
C SER A 55 1.01 15.49 -11.97
N SER A 56 2.15 15.60 -12.64
CA SER A 56 2.58 16.80 -13.35
C SER A 56 2.99 16.42 -14.76
N SER A 57 2.42 17.09 -15.74
CA SER A 57 2.86 17.05 -17.14
C SER A 57 3.37 18.43 -17.55
N LYS A 58 4.49 18.48 -18.27
CA LYS A 58 5.03 19.71 -18.86
C LYS A 58 5.24 19.48 -20.35
N GLY A 59 4.33 19.99 -21.17
CA GLY A 59 4.36 19.86 -22.63
C GLY A 59 4.32 18.39 -23.06
N SER A 60 5.13 18.03 -24.06
CA SER A 60 5.21 16.67 -24.63
C SER A 60 6.02 15.66 -23.81
N ARG A 61 6.38 15.97 -22.55
CA ARG A 61 7.18 15.06 -21.69
C ARG A 61 6.27 14.05 -20.98
N LYS A 62 6.83 12.86 -20.68
CA LYS A 62 6.15 11.84 -19.86
C LYS A 62 5.62 12.44 -18.55
N THR A 63 4.37 12.11 -18.22
CA THR A 63 3.75 12.47 -16.94
C THR A 63 4.63 11.98 -15.80
N LYS A 64 4.98 12.87 -14.88
CA LYS A 64 5.65 12.52 -13.64
C LYS A 64 4.65 12.45 -12.52
N GLU A 65 4.68 11.36 -11.77
CA GLU A 65 3.79 11.11 -10.66
C GLU A 65 4.56 10.98 -9.37
N LYS A 66 3.91 11.43 -8.30
CA LYS A 66 4.39 11.24 -6.94
C LYS A 66 3.26 10.88 -6.01
N ILE A 67 3.57 10.02 -5.05
CA ILE A 67 2.71 9.71 -3.92
C ILE A 67 3.21 10.54 -2.74
N ILE A 68 2.29 11.22 -2.09
CA ILE A 68 2.58 12.10 -0.95
C ILE A 68 1.77 11.59 0.23
N ILE A 69 2.47 11.24 1.31
CA ILE A 69 1.88 10.67 2.52
C ILE A 69 2.31 11.55 3.69
N GLN A 70 1.34 12.14 4.37
CA GLN A 70 1.56 12.79 5.65
C GLN A 70 1.37 11.73 6.73
N GLY A 71 2.44 11.42 7.45
CA GLY A 71 2.38 10.50 8.56
C GLY A 71 1.47 11.04 9.68
N SER A 72 0.80 10.11 10.36
CA SER A 72 -0.27 10.37 11.34
C SER A 72 -0.08 9.50 12.58
N GLU A 73 -0.97 9.63 13.57
CA GLU A 73 -0.96 8.77 14.78
C GLU A 73 -1.28 7.29 14.52
N GLY A 74 -1.53 6.92 13.26
CA GLY A 74 -1.71 5.55 12.81
C GLY A 74 -2.98 5.33 12.01
N LEU A 75 -3.20 4.08 11.62
CA LEU A 75 -4.33 3.67 10.80
C LEU A 75 -5.51 3.19 11.65
N ARG A 76 -6.71 3.22 11.07
CA ARG A 76 -7.93 2.64 11.64
C ARG A 76 -8.37 1.42 10.84
N GLY A 77 -8.97 0.47 11.53
CA GLY A 77 -9.53 -0.74 10.92
C GLY A 77 -10.59 -0.40 9.89
N ALA A 78 -10.53 -1.07 8.74
CA ALA A 78 -11.45 -0.88 7.63
C ALA A 78 -11.62 -2.17 6.82
N ARG A 79 -12.62 -2.18 5.92
CA ARG A 79 -12.71 -3.19 4.87
C ARG A 79 -11.93 -2.71 3.63
N VAL A 80 -10.92 -3.48 3.25
CA VAL A 80 -9.97 -3.18 2.17
C VAL A 80 -9.95 -4.32 1.15
N LYS A 81 -9.39 -4.10 -0.04
CA LYS A 81 -9.37 -5.09 -1.13
C LYS A 81 -7.93 -5.40 -1.56
N SER A 82 -7.65 -6.65 -1.93
CA SER A 82 -6.36 -7.02 -2.55
C SER A 82 -6.21 -6.51 -3.97
N PHE A 83 -7.33 -6.32 -4.69
CA PHE A 83 -7.36 -6.09 -6.14
C PHE A 83 -6.67 -7.20 -6.96
N GLY A 84 -6.60 -8.42 -6.41
CA GLY A 84 -5.93 -9.56 -7.06
C GLY A 84 -4.40 -9.52 -7.02
N ASP A 85 -3.79 -8.51 -6.38
CA ASP A 85 -2.35 -8.31 -6.27
C ASP A 85 -1.82 -8.76 -4.90
N HIS A 86 -0.84 -9.65 -4.92
CA HIS A 86 -0.33 -10.29 -3.70
C HIS A 86 0.42 -9.31 -2.80
N ARG A 87 1.11 -8.32 -3.37
CA ARG A 87 1.86 -7.32 -2.59
C ARG A 87 0.92 -6.32 -1.94
N THR A 88 -0.16 -5.96 -2.60
CA THR A 88 -1.24 -5.16 -2.02
C THR A 88 -1.88 -5.91 -0.85
N ALA A 89 -2.25 -7.18 -1.04
CA ALA A 89 -2.84 -8.00 0.01
C ALA A 89 -1.93 -8.14 1.25
N MET A 90 -0.66 -8.53 1.05
CA MET A 90 0.31 -8.65 2.15
C MET A 90 0.55 -7.31 2.86
N SER A 91 0.66 -6.21 2.11
CA SER A 91 0.84 -4.88 2.70
C SER A 91 -0.38 -4.46 3.54
N MET A 92 -1.60 -4.78 3.08
CA MET A 92 -2.81 -4.52 3.86
C MET A 92 -2.94 -5.42 5.09
N ALA A 93 -2.40 -6.63 5.07
CA ALA A 93 -2.31 -7.46 6.27
C ALA A 93 -1.41 -6.81 7.32
N VAL A 94 -0.22 -6.34 6.92
CA VAL A 94 0.69 -5.61 7.82
C VAL A 94 0.04 -4.31 8.33
N ALA A 95 -0.62 -3.54 7.45
CA ALA A 95 -1.34 -2.34 7.84
C ALA A 95 -2.45 -2.64 8.87
N GLY A 96 -3.17 -3.75 8.70
CA GLY A 96 -4.22 -4.19 9.61
C GLY A 96 -3.72 -4.58 11.01
N LEU A 97 -2.49 -5.12 11.12
CA LEU A 97 -1.86 -5.42 12.41
C LEU A 97 -1.50 -4.15 13.20
N ALA A 98 -1.10 -3.09 12.49
CA ALA A 98 -0.72 -1.81 13.10
C ALA A 98 -1.92 -0.86 13.29
N ALA A 99 -3.08 -1.18 12.73
CA ALA A 99 -4.26 -0.33 12.79
C ALA A 99 -5.06 -0.53 14.10
N ARG A 100 -5.70 0.53 14.56
CA ARG A 100 -6.68 0.44 15.66
C ARG A 100 -8.01 -0.09 15.15
N GLY A 101 -8.45 -1.22 15.70
CA GLY A 101 -9.72 -1.86 15.35
C GLY A 101 -9.57 -2.92 14.24
N ARG A 102 -10.69 -3.56 13.90
CA ARG A 102 -10.69 -4.71 12.99
C ARG A 102 -10.51 -4.29 11.53
N THR A 103 -9.52 -4.88 10.86
CA THR A 103 -9.34 -4.78 9.40
C THR A 103 -9.81 -6.07 8.74
N ILE A 104 -10.54 -5.96 7.63
CA ILE A 104 -11.02 -7.10 6.82
C ILE A 104 -10.48 -6.92 5.41
N ILE A 105 -9.75 -7.90 4.90
CA ILE A 105 -9.21 -7.87 3.54
C ILE A 105 -10.05 -8.79 2.67
N ASP A 106 -10.73 -8.22 1.68
CA ASP A 106 -11.48 -8.97 0.68
C ASP A 106 -10.50 -9.59 -0.34
N ASP A 107 -10.77 -10.84 -0.72
CA ASP A 107 -10.01 -11.65 -1.69
C ASP A 107 -8.51 -11.78 -1.36
N PHE A 108 -8.18 -12.50 -0.28
CA PHE A 108 -6.80 -12.72 0.15
C PHE A 108 -6.08 -13.86 -0.59
N SER A 109 -6.79 -14.58 -1.48
CA SER A 109 -6.30 -15.79 -2.14
C SER A 109 -5.09 -15.55 -3.05
N CYS A 110 -4.91 -14.33 -3.56
CA CYS A 110 -3.80 -13.98 -4.45
C CYS A 110 -2.42 -14.10 -3.80
N VAL A 111 -2.33 -14.06 -2.46
CA VAL A 111 -1.05 -14.13 -1.73
C VAL A 111 -0.31 -15.43 -2.00
N ASP A 112 -1.02 -16.55 -2.14
CA ASP A 112 -0.44 -17.87 -2.36
C ASP A 112 0.34 -17.99 -3.68
N LYS A 113 0.16 -17.06 -4.63
CA LYS A 113 0.98 -17.00 -5.86
C LYS A 113 2.46 -16.73 -5.56
N SER A 114 2.74 -15.99 -4.48
CA SER A 114 4.08 -15.49 -4.16
C SER A 114 4.61 -15.97 -2.82
N PHE A 115 3.73 -16.14 -1.84
CA PHE A 115 4.08 -16.55 -0.49
C PHE A 115 3.01 -17.50 0.08
N PRO A 116 2.97 -18.76 -0.41
CA PRO A 116 2.14 -19.79 0.19
C PRO A 116 2.36 -19.89 1.70
N GLY A 117 1.28 -19.87 2.48
CA GLY A 117 1.36 -19.97 3.94
C GLY A 117 1.69 -18.67 4.67
N PHE A 118 1.68 -17.52 3.98
CA PHE A 118 1.88 -16.20 4.58
C PHE A 118 1.03 -15.96 5.83
N GLN A 119 -0.25 -16.36 5.81
CA GLN A 119 -1.13 -16.18 6.97
C GLN A 119 -0.66 -16.98 8.19
N LYS A 120 -0.13 -18.18 7.99
CA LYS A 120 0.43 -19.00 9.07
C LYS A 120 1.72 -18.34 9.60
N PHE A 121 2.62 -17.96 8.70
CA PHE A 121 3.84 -17.25 9.04
C PHE A 121 3.55 -15.98 9.88
N LEU A 122 2.59 -15.17 9.43
CA LEU A 122 2.21 -13.93 10.11
C LEU A 122 1.68 -14.21 11.51
N LYS A 123 0.85 -15.25 11.69
CA LYS A 123 0.35 -15.69 13.01
C LYS A 123 1.47 -16.15 13.94
N ASP A 124 2.53 -16.75 13.41
CA ASP A 124 3.67 -17.20 14.22
C ASP A 124 4.57 -16.04 14.68
N VAL A 125 4.67 -14.97 13.88
CA VAL A 125 5.47 -13.77 14.21
C VAL A 125 4.79 -12.85 15.22
N ILE A 126 3.46 -12.75 15.21
CA ILE A 126 2.69 -11.88 16.12
C ILE A 126 2.43 -12.49 17.51
N LYS A 127 3.07 -13.62 17.83
CA LYS A 127 2.99 -14.26 19.14
C LYS A 127 3.65 -13.42 20.23
#